data_AF-A0A0M2XZY6-F1
#
_entry.id   AF-A0A0M2XZY6-F1
#
_cell.length_a   1.000
_cell.length_b   1.000
_cell.length_c   1.000
_cell.angle_alpha   90.00
_cell.angle_beta   90.00
_cell.angle_gamma   90.00
#
_symmetry.space_group_name_H-M   'P 1'
#
loop_
_entity.id
_entity.type
_entity.pdbx_description
1 polymer ?
#
loop_
_entity_poly.entity_id
_entity_poly.type
_entity_poly.pdbx_seq_one_letter_code
_entity_poly.pdbx_strand_id
1 'polypeptide(L)'
;MKRLLLAALIGTAALVSFSSCKKEYVTNYLPGVTFNTKVVSSSWGVDKTGYSFSNELDFPELDAKYFDYGHVGVAVSFDNDPNYFINIPSAIGPYNYRVEYKIGKVYLYADYVGSDNKPVRPDNMLVKVTLTDADNGGN
;
A
#
# COMPACT_ATOMS: atom_id res chain seq x y z
N MET A 1 -47.52 46.47 -5.02
CA MET A 1 -46.50 46.26 -6.08
C MET A 1 -45.06 46.39 -5.58
N LYS A 2 -44.70 47.39 -4.74
CA LYS A 2 -43.32 47.56 -4.22
C LYS A 2 -42.80 46.38 -3.37
N ARG A 3 -43.67 45.68 -2.64
CA ARG A 3 -43.30 44.52 -1.77
C ARG A 3 -42.96 43.25 -2.55
N LEU A 4 -43.50 43.07 -3.77
CA LEU A 4 -43.20 41.93 -4.64
C LEU A 4 -41.84 42.08 -5.33
N LEU A 5 -41.44 43.33 -5.62
CA LEU A 5 -40.14 43.63 -6.21
C LEU A 5 -38.98 43.35 -5.24
N LEU A 6 -39.17 43.60 -3.94
CA LEU A 6 -38.15 43.25 -2.93
C LEU A 6 -37.99 41.74 -2.75
N ALA A 7 -39.08 40.97 -2.80
CA ALA A 7 -39.01 39.51 -2.69
C ALA A 7 -38.30 38.87 -3.88
N ALA A 8 -38.52 39.39 -5.09
CA ALA A 8 -37.78 38.97 -6.28
C ALA A 8 -36.28 39.29 -6.18
N LEU A 9 -35.92 40.48 -5.68
CA LEU A 9 -34.52 40.90 -5.54
C LEU A 9 -33.73 40.03 -4.54
N ILE A 10 -34.35 39.71 -3.40
CA ILE A 10 -33.74 38.85 -2.35
C ILE A 10 -33.65 37.41 -2.84
N GLY A 11 -34.68 36.91 -3.52
CA GLY A 11 -34.68 35.56 -4.11
C GLY A 11 -33.60 35.37 -5.17
N THR A 12 -33.38 36.37 -6.03
CA THR A 12 -32.31 36.31 -7.04
C THR A 12 -30.91 36.42 -6.43
N ALA A 13 -30.72 37.24 -5.39
CA ALA A 13 -29.41 37.41 -4.74
C ALA A 13 -28.96 36.14 -4.00
N ALA A 14 -29.89 35.39 -3.41
CA ALA A 14 -29.60 34.11 -2.76
C ALA A 14 -29.21 33.01 -3.76
N LEU A 15 -29.79 33.00 -4.97
CA LEU A 15 -29.50 31.97 -5.97
C LEU A 15 -28.11 32.13 -6.62
N VAL A 16 -27.57 33.35 -6.71
CA VAL A 16 -26.21 33.58 -7.22
C VAL A 16 -25.14 33.23 -6.18
N SER A 17 -25.42 33.40 -4.88
CA SER A 17 -24.43 33.12 -3.81
C SER A 17 -24.24 31.64 -3.51
N PHE A 18 -25.22 30.78 -3.79
CA PHE A 18 -25.07 29.31 -3.67
C PHE A 18 -24.38 28.65 -4.88
N SER A 19 -24.12 29.40 -5.96
CA SER A 19 -23.32 28.92 -7.10
C SER A 19 -21.80 28.94 -6.85
N SER A 20 -21.37 29.44 -5.69
CA SER A 20 -19.95 29.57 -5.32
C SER A 20 -19.33 28.31 -4.70
N CYS A 21 -20.05 27.19 -4.60
CA CYS A 21 -19.40 25.88 -4.51
C CYS A 21 -18.78 25.57 -5.88
N LYS A 22 -17.67 26.23 -6.20
CA LYS A 22 -16.78 25.72 -7.24
C LYS A 22 -16.40 24.32 -6.77
N LYS A 23 -16.80 23.32 -7.54
CA LYS A 23 -16.27 21.96 -7.39
C LYS A 23 -14.76 22.08 -7.59
N GLU A 24 -14.03 22.16 -6.50
CA GLU A 24 -12.59 22.06 -6.53
C GLU A 24 -12.28 20.64 -6.97
N TYR A 25 -11.84 20.51 -8.21
CA TYR A 25 -11.20 19.29 -8.65
C TYR A 25 -9.87 19.26 -7.91
N VAL A 26 -9.73 18.32 -6.98
CA VAL A 26 -8.41 17.94 -6.46
C VAL A 26 -7.65 17.37 -7.66
N THR A 27 -6.88 18.21 -8.34
CA THR A 27 -6.04 17.79 -9.47
C THR A 27 -4.84 17.00 -8.99
N ASN A 28 -4.49 17.12 -7.71
CA ASN A 28 -3.42 16.35 -7.07
C ASN A 28 -4.00 15.07 -6.44
N TYR A 29 -4.47 14.16 -7.30
CA TYR A 29 -4.87 12.82 -6.91
C TYR A 29 -3.64 11.92 -7.00
N LEU A 30 -3.09 11.52 -5.86
CA LEU A 30 -2.01 10.53 -5.75
C LEU A 30 -2.60 9.18 -5.34
N PRO A 31 -3.29 8.44 -6.22
CA PRO A 31 -3.86 7.15 -5.85
C PRO A 31 -2.73 6.15 -5.63
N GLY A 32 -2.66 5.60 -4.42
CA GLY A 32 -1.96 4.34 -4.21
C GLY A 32 -2.64 3.26 -5.05
N VAL A 33 -1.89 2.59 -5.92
CA VAL A 33 -2.38 1.42 -6.67
C VAL A 33 -1.99 0.18 -5.89
N THR A 34 -2.99 -0.66 -5.58
CA THR A 34 -2.79 -1.87 -4.76
C THR A 34 -2.94 -3.12 -5.61
N PHE A 35 -2.01 -4.06 -5.41
CA PHE A 35 -1.93 -5.35 -6.06
C PHE A 35 -1.90 -6.44 -5.00
N ASN A 36 -2.54 -7.58 -5.26
CA ASN A 36 -2.49 -8.74 -4.37
C ASN A 36 -1.86 -9.92 -5.11
N THR A 37 -0.88 -10.56 -4.49
CA THR A 37 -0.23 -11.76 -5.01
C THR A 37 -0.17 -12.84 -3.95
N LYS A 38 -0.26 -14.10 -4.37
CA LYS A 38 -0.22 -15.25 -3.46
C LYS A 38 1.21 -15.77 -3.36
N VAL A 39 1.67 -15.97 -2.14
CA VAL A 39 2.95 -16.64 -1.85
C VAL A 39 2.63 -17.95 -1.15
N VAL A 40 3.06 -19.06 -1.76
CA VAL A 40 2.89 -20.39 -1.18
C VAL A 40 4.12 -20.78 -0.38
N SER A 41 3.93 -21.52 0.72
CA SER A 41 5.01 -21.92 1.64
C SER A 41 6.17 -22.62 0.93
N SER A 42 5.87 -23.44 -0.08
CA SER A 42 6.89 -24.15 -0.87
C SER A 42 7.74 -23.25 -1.77
N SER A 43 7.29 -22.02 -2.07
CA SER A 43 8.00 -21.09 -2.95
C SER A 43 9.09 -20.28 -2.25
N TRP A 44 9.21 -20.38 -0.93
CA TRP A 44 10.28 -19.74 -0.18
C TRP A 44 11.62 -20.43 -0.44
N GLY A 45 12.55 -19.67 -1.01
CA GLY A 45 13.97 -20.00 -1.02
C GLY A 45 14.53 -19.98 0.40
N VAL A 46 15.50 -20.84 0.67
CA VAL A 46 16.17 -20.91 1.96
C VAL A 46 17.65 -20.61 1.77
N ASP A 47 18.23 -19.85 2.68
CA ASP A 47 19.64 -19.58 2.69
C ASP A 47 20.47 -20.82 3.08
N LYS A 48 21.79 -20.67 3.11
CA LYS A 48 22.70 -21.78 3.49
C LYS A 48 22.59 -22.17 4.97
N THR A 49 22.19 -21.24 5.83
CA THR A 49 22.07 -21.51 7.27
C THR A 49 20.79 -22.26 7.60
N GLY A 50 19.74 -22.11 6.78
CA GLY A 50 18.41 -22.65 7.05
C GLY A 50 17.52 -21.69 7.86
N TYR A 51 18.01 -20.50 8.22
CA TYR A 51 17.33 -19.56 9.13
C TYR A 51 16.74 -18.36 8.41
N SER A 52 17.13 -18.10 7.17
CA SER A 52 16.59 -16.99 6.39
C SER A 52 15.86 -17.52 5.17
N PHE A 53 14.61 -17.10 5.04
CA PHE A 53 13.75 -17.45 3.92
C PHE A 53 13.57 -16.22 3.02
N SER A 54 13.59 -16.42 1.71
CA SER A 54 13.38 -15.35 0.73
C SER A 54 12.36 -15.75 -0.33
N ASN A 55 11.60 -14.77 -0.81
CA ASN A 55 10.69 -14.93 -1.94
C ASN A 55 10.79 -13.71 -2.85
N GLU A 56 10.86 -13.95 -4.15
CA GLU A 56 10.97 -12.91 -5.17
C GLU A 56 9.64 -12.79 -5.90
N LEU A 57 9.08 -11.58 -5.91
CA LEU A 57 7.87 -11.24 -6.63
C LEU A 57 8.19 -10.39 -7.85
N ASP A 58 7.72 -10.83 -9.00
CA ASP A 58 7.67 -10.02 -10.22
C ASP A 58 6.70 -8.86 -10.04
N PHE A 59 7.20 -7.64 -10.22
CA PHE A 59 6.45 -6.39 -10.08
C PHE A 59 6.83 -5.40 -11.19
N PRO A 60 6.51 -5.68 -12.46
CA PRO A 60 6.85 -4.79 -13.58
C PRO A 60 6.25 -3.39 -13.45
N GLU A 61 5.20 -3.21 -12.64
CA GLU A 61 4.58 -1.92 -12.34
C GLU A 61 5.44 -1.04 -11.42
N LEU A 62 6.42 -1.63 -10.71
CA LEU A 62 7.38 -0.90 -9.90
C LEU A 62 8.49 -0.33 -10.81
N ASP A 63 8.24 0.85 -11.37
CA ASP A 63 9.16 1.57 -12.24
C ASP A 63 9.97 2.67 -11.50
N ALA A 64 10.71 3.49 -12.25
CA ALA A 64 11.52 4.58 -11.72
C ALA A 64 10.69 5.63 -10.97
N LYS A 65 9.42 5.85 -11.37
CA LYS A 65 8.54 6.82 -10.70
C LYS A 65 8.33 6.42 -9.24
N TYR A 66 8.05 5.14 -8.99
CA TYR A 66 7.85 4.63 -7.63
C TYR A 66 9.16 4.40 -6.88
N PHE A 67 10.23 4.01 -7.58
CA PHE A 67 11.52 3.71 -6.96
C PHE A 67 12.27 4.97 -6.49
N ASP A 68 12.27 6.03 -7.29
CA ASP A 68 13.07 7.22 -7.00
C ASP A 68 12.41 8.15 -5.97
N TYR A 69 11.09 8.30 -6.06
CA TYR A 69 10.34 9.28 -5.25
C TYR A 69 9.11 8.72 -4.55
N GLY A 70 8.53 7.63 -5.07
CA GLY A 70 7.33 7.01 -4.53
C GLY A 70 7.53 6.24 -3.23
N HIS A 71 6.48 5.52 -2.86
CA HIS A 71 6.47 4.62 -1.71
C HIS A 71 5.94 3.24 -2.10
N VAL A 72 6.63 2.21 -1.63
CA VAL A 72 6.22 0.80 -1.74
C VAL A 72 5.80 0.31 -0.35
N GLY A 73 4.49 0.20 -0.14
CA GLY A 73 3.93 -0.37 1.08
C GLY A 73 3.62 -1.85 0.88
N VAL A 74 4.02 -2.70 1.82
CA VAL A 74 3.71 -4.15 1.76
C VAL A 74 3.02 -4.59 3.04
N ALA A 75 1.95 -5.37 2.87
CA ALA A 75 1.24 -6.02 3.95
C ALA A 75 0.93 -7.47 3.61
N VAL A 76 0.86 -8.33 4.61
CA VAL A 76 0.59 -9.77 4.44
C VAL A 76 -0.63 -10.22 5.23
N SER A 77 -1.38 -11.16 4.69
CA SER A 77 -2.46 -11.86 5.36
C SER A 77 -2.24 -13.36 5.20
N PHE A 78 -2.27 -14.13 6.29
CA PHE A 78 -1.96 -15.56 6.23
C PHE A 78 -3.24 -16.36 5.96
N ASP A 79 -3.14 -17.44 5.20
CA ASP A 79 -4.31 -18.26 4.82
C ASP A 79 -5.01 -18.89 6.05
N ASN A 80 -4.27 -19.08 7.15
CA ASN A 80 -4.82 -19.58 8.41
C ASN A 80 -5.60 -18.53 9.22
N ASP A 81 -5.42 -17.23 8.92
CA ASP A 81 -6.21 -16.13 9.47
C ASP A 81 -6.36 -14.97 8.46
N PRO A 82 -7.25 -15.13 7.46
CA PRO A 82 -7.35 -14.21 6.32
C PRO A 82 -8.10 -12.91 6.63
N ASN A 83 -8.44 -12.64 7.89
CA ASN A 83 -9.34 -11.54 8.27
C ASN A 83 -8.66 -10.18 8.41
N TYR A 84 -7.33 -10.14 8.42
CA TYR A 84 -6.56 -8.91 8.57
C TYR A 84 -5.24 -8.97 7.81
N PHE A 85 -4.66 -7.79 7.62
CA PHE A 85 -3.33 -7.60 7.06
C PHE A 85 -2.37 -7.08 8.12
N ILE A 86 -1.14 -7.58 8.11
CA ILE A 86 -0.03 -7.08 8.92
C ILE A 86 0.91 -6.32 7.98
N ASN A 87 1.18 -5.05 8.28
CA ASN A 87 2.17 -4.26 7.53
C ASN A 87 3.59 -4.77 7.80
N ILE A 88 4.42 -4.81 6.78
CA ILE A 88 5.84 -5.21 6.86
C ILE A 88 6.72 -3.96 6.77
N PRO A 89 7.78 -3.81 7.59
CA PRO A 89 8.38 -4.81 8.48
C PRO A 89 7.58 -5.09 9.75
N SER A 90 7.57 -6.35 10.18
CA SER A 90 6.94 -6.78 11.45
C SER A 90 7.49 -8.12 11.93
N ALA A 91 7.46 -8.33 13.24
CA ALA A 91 7.69 -9.65 13.84
C ALA A 91 6.36 -10.40 13.87
N ILE A 92 6.30 -11.57 13.21
CA ILE A 92 5.09 -12.37 13.08
C ILE A 92 5.44 -13.82 13.39
N GLY A 93 4.91 -14.33 14.50
CA GLY A 93 5.31 -15.64 15.00
C GLY A 93 6.82 -15.69 15.30
N PRO A 94 7.54 -16.76 14.89
CA PRO A 94 8.98 -16.87 15.12
C PRO A 94 9.83 -16.18 14.03
N TYR A 95 9.25 -15.30 13.20
CA TYR A 95 9.96 -14.64 12.09
C TYR A 95 9.95 -13.12 12.21
N ASN A 96 11.08 -12.51 11.84
CA ASN A 96 11.17 -11.10 11.50
C ASN A 96 11.04 -10.94 9.99
N TYR A 97 9.97 -10.27 9.55
CA TYR A 97 9.73 -10.02 8.14
C TYR A 97 10.33 -8.67 7.73
N ARG A 98 11.02 -8.65 6.59
CA ARG A 98 11.44 -7.43 5.91
C ARG A 98 11.10 -7.49 4.42
N VAL A 99 11.00 -6.32 3.82
CA VAL A 99 10.83 -6.16 2.37
C VAL A 99 11.95 -5.30 1.84
N GLU A 100 12.50 -5.71 0.72
CA GLU A 100 13.40 -4.92 -0.11
C GLU A 100 12.80 -4.85 -1.51
N TYR A 101 13.15 -3.84 -2.30
CA TYR A 101 12.64 -3.72 -3.66
C TYR A 101 13.64 -3.01 -4.57
N LYS A 102 13.49 -3.26 -5.87
CA LYS A 102 14.18 -2.55 -6.95
C LYS A 102 13.23 -2.49 -8.13
N ILE A 103 13.54 -1.69 -9.14
CA ILE A 103 12.72 -1.63 -10.36
C ILE A 103 12.39 -3.05 -10.88
N GLY A 104 11.11 -3.32 -11.03
CA GLY A 104 10.56 -4.59 -11.52
C GLY A 104 10.39 -5.71 -10.49
N LYS A 105 10.83 -5.55 -9.23
CA LYS A 105 10.89 -6.65 -8.25
C LYS A 105 10.63 -6.22 -6.80
N VAL A 106 9.89 -7.04 -6.07
CA VAL A 106 9.74 -6.96 -4.61
C VAL A 106 10.29 -8.25 -4.00
N TYR A 107 11.11 -8.11 -2.97
CA TYR A 107 11.74 -9.21 -2.23
C TYR A 107 11.14 -9.27 -0.84
N LEU A 108 10.55 -10.42 -0.48
CA LEU A 108 10.19 -10.70 0.91
C LEU A 108 11.27 -11.54 1.56
N TYR A 109 11.58 -11.20 2.80
CA TYR A 109 12.42 -12.02 3.66
C TYR A 109 11.70 -12.32 4.96
N ALA A 110 11.96 -13.51 5.49
CA ALA A 110 11.54 -13.93 6.81
C ALA A 110 12.75 -14.56 7.51
N ASP A 111 13.31 -13.87 8.49
CA ASP A 111 14.41 -14.41 9.30
C ASP A 111 13.84 -15.06 10.54
N TYR A 112 14.15 -16.34 10.73
CA TYR A 112 13.76 -17.07 11.91
C TYR A 112 14.51 -16.56 13.15
N VAL A 113 13.76 -16.19 14.19
CA VAL A 113 14.24 -15.68 15.48
C VAL A 113 13.65 -16.42 16.67
N GLY A 114 13.00 -17.57 16.42
CA GLY A 114 12.46 -18.42 17.48
C GLY A 114 13.55 -19.11 18.31
N SER A 115 13.18 -19.56 19.51
CA SER A 115 14.11 -20.20 20.46
C SER A 115 14.20 -21.72 20.32
N ASP A 116 13.30 -22.35 19.54
CA ASP A 116 13.27 -23.81 19.38
C ASP A 116 14.28 -24.35 18.35
N ASN A 117 14.92 -23.44 17.60
CA ASN A 117 15.96 -23.74 16.61
C ASN A 117 15.47 -24.71 15.51
N LYS A 118 14.17 -24.67 15.19
CA LYS A 118 13.50 -25.44 14.14
C LYS A 118 12.87 -24.51 13.10
N PRO A 119 13.67 -23.80 12.30
CA PRO A 119 13.13 -22.94 11.25
C PRO A 119 12.32 -23.76 10.25
N VAL A 120 11.10 -23.30 9.95
CA VAL A 120 10.23 -23.84 8.90
C VAL A 120 9.95 -22.75 7.88
N ARG A 121 9.53 -23.11 6.67
CA ARG A 121 9.12 -22.07 5.71
C ARG A 121 7.87 -21.35 6.24
N PRO A 122 7.73 -20.03 6.03
CA PRO A 122 6.48 -19.33 6.32
C PRO A 122 5.26 -19.99 5.68
N ASP A 123 4.11 -19.85 6.31
CA ASP A 123 2.83 -20.35 5.79
C ASP A 123 2.42 -19.65 4.49
N ASN A 124 1.42 -20.20 3.81
CA ASN A 124 0.81 -19.54 2.67
C ASN A 124 0.22 -18.19 3.08
N MET A 125 0.41 -17.19 2.23
CA MET A 125 -0.04 -15.83 2.49
C MET A 125 -0.47 -15.10 1.22
N LEU A 126 -1.39 -14.16 1.40
CA LEU A 126 -1.71 -13.12 0.45
C LEU A 126 -0.84 -11.88 0.76
N VAL A 127 0.03 -11.53 -0.17
CA VAL A 127 0.86 -10.32 -0.11
C VAL A 127 0.14 -9.21 -0.86
N LYS A 128 -0.08 -8.10 -0.17
CA LYS A 128 -0.62 -6.86 -0.71
C LYS A 128 0.51 -5.87 -0.87
N VAL A 129 0.74 -5.40 -2.10
CA VAL A 129 1.73 -4.37 -2.43
C VAL A 129 1.00 -3.13 -2.90
N THR A 130 1.27 -2.00 -2.28
CA THR A 130 0.70 -0.70 -2.63
C THR A 130 1.81 0.22 -3.13
N LEU A 131 1.67 0.69 -4.37
CA LEU A 131 2.56 1.66 -4.99
C LEU A 131 1.91 3.04 -4.92
N THR A 132 2.51 3.95 -4.16
CA THR A 132 2.03 5.32 -3.99
C THR A 132 3.01 6.29 -4.62
N ASP A 133 2.49 7.19 -5.45
CA ASP A 133 3.26 8.28 -6.04
C ASP A 133 3.61 9.34 -4.98
N ALA A 134 4.79 9.94 -5.11
CA ALA A 134 5.23 11.03 -4.24
C ALA A 134 6.19 11.96 -4.98
N ASP A 135 6.18 13.23 -4.56
CA ASP A 135 7.00 14.29 -5.15
C ASP A 135 8.43 14.28 -4.57
N ASN A 136 9.40 14.73 -5.37
CA ASN A 136 10.77 14.92 -4.92
C ASN A 136 10.89 16.11 -3.94
N GLY A 137 11.32 15.83 -2.71
CA GLY A 137 11.51 16.84 -1.65
C GLY A 137 12.77 17.71 -1.78
N GLY A 138 13.72 17.37 -2.66
CA GLY A 138 14.85 18.24 -3.02
C GLY A 138 16.00 18.36 -2.00
N ASN A 139 16.25 17.35 -1.16
CA ASN A 139 17.39 17.31 -0.24
C ASN A 139 18.61 16.61 -0.83
#